data_AF-A0A917AWB5-F1
#
_entry.id   AF-A0A917AWB5-F1
#
_cell.length_a   1.000
_cell.length_b   1.000
_cell.length_c   1.000
_cell.angle_alpha   90.00
_cell.angle_beta   90.00
_cell.angle_gamma   90.00
#
_symmetry.space_group_name_H-M   'P 1'
#
loop_
_entity.id
_entity.type
_entity.pdbx_description
1 polymer ?
#
loop_
_entity_poly.entity_id
_entity_poly.type
_entity_poly.pdbx_seq_one_letter_code
_entity_poly.pdbx_strand_id
1 'polypeptide(L)'
;MRRTRKSKMKKMERKKNPIHTKFVVGSLCCLTLYVSAQVVTPTEAKFTSTKQVDGVFTTAFVFPKTISTMIDQAKVLQTEIDSYITAESFSTLEQGEKVLAALESKRNSFLSAREGLDNLLKEIQTHSNEAVNRVQVISLQLSLYDEEDVRAVAIKENYDRALQVQEYVEVGYTEISTINSSTKLISDFDSLVANLKATIQQMRDAEEKARLEKSKKEEKEKQEAEEEKGKSAQAEKDKAAQEKQDNKDKQEPTEQPATPPTINPAPVETPKEDTSQEEPVEKTNK
;
A
#
# COMPACT_ATOMS: atom_id res chain seq x y z
N MET A 1 -78.35 -36.86 -87.84
CA MET A 1 -79.44 -36.04 -87.25
C MET A 1 -79.05 -35.58 -85.85
N ARG A 2 -79.29 -34.30 -85.51
CA ARG A 2 -79.14 -33.80 -84.12
C ARG A 2 -80.38 -34.18 -83.30
N ARG A 3 -80.22 -34.72 -82.10
CA ARG A 3 -81.29 -34.75 -81.08
C ARG A 3 -80.76 -34.18 -79.76
N THR A 4 -81.16 -32.94 -79.50
CA THR A 4 -80.95 -32.21 -78.24
C THR A 4 -82.16 -32.42 -77.30
N ARG A 5 -82.05 -31.91 -76.07
CA ARG A 5 -83.14 -31.67 -75.08
C ARG A 5 -83.60 -32.92 -74.30
N LYS A 6 -83.81 -32.88 -72.98
CA LYS A 6 -83.77 -31.79 -71.96
C LYS A 6 -83.36 -32.38 -70.60
N SER A 7 -82.42 -31.75 -69.89
CA SER A 7 -82.29 -31.92 -68.43
C SER A 7 -83.33 -31.02 -67.73
N LYS A 8 -84.08 -31.58 -66.77
CA LYS A 8 -84.95 -30.82 -65.85
C LYS A 8 -84.36 -30.86 -64.44
N MET A 9 -83.47 -29.91 -64.10
CA MET A 9 -83.05 -29.74 -62.72
C MET A 9 -84.14 -29.01 -61.92
N LYS A 10 -84.70 -29.72 -60.94
CA LYS A 10 -85.73 -29.23 -60.02
C LYS A 10 -85.01 -28.43 -58.91
N LYS A 11 -85.07 -27.09 -58.93
CA LYS A 11 -84.49 -26.27 -57.85
C LYS A 11 -85.23 -26.53 -56.53
N MET A 12 -84.52 -27.03 -55.52
CA MET A 12 -84.98 -27.00 -54.12
C MET A 12 -84.36 -25.77 -53.44
N GLU A 13 -85.16 -24.73 -53.23
CA GLU A 13 -84.77 -23.63 -52.34
C GLU A 13 -84.90 -24.08 -50.88
N ARG A 14 -83.77 -24.45 -50.26
CA ARG A 14 -83.70 -24.68 -48.82
C ARG A 14 -83.66 -23.33 -48.11
N LYS A 15 -84.76 -22.95 -47.45
CA LYS A 15 -84.81 -21.80 -46.54
C LYS A 15 -83.71 -21.94 -45.49
N LYS A 16 -82.79 -20.97 -45.42
CA LYS A 16 -81.72 -20.94 -44.41
C LYS A 16 -82.18 -20.15 -43.20
N ASN A 17 -82.27 -20.79 -42.04
CA ASN A 17 -82.60 -20.11 -40.79
C ASN A 17 -81.42 -19.20 -40.38
N PRO A 18 -81.64 -17.90 -40.08
CA PRO A 18 -80.54 -16.93 -39.92
C PRO A 18 -79.67 -17.15 -38.67
N ILE A 19 -80.13 -17.98 -37.73
CA ILE A 19 -79.46 -18.22 -36.44
C ILE A 19 -78.17 -19.04 -36.61
N HIS A 20 -78.17 -20.09 -37.44
CA HIS A 20 -76.96 -20.90 -37.69
C HIS A 20 -75.86 -20.10 -38.41
N THR A 21 -76.22 -19.14 -39.27
CA THR A 21 -75.25 -18.34 -40.03
C THR A 21 -74.39 -17.46 -39.13
N LYS A 22 -74.93 -16.97 -38.00
CA LYS A 22 -74.15 -16.14 -37.05
C LYS A 22 -73.19 -16.98 -36.21
N PHE A 23 -73.61 -18.16 -35.76
CA PHE A 23 -72.77 -19.03 -34.91
C PHE A 23 -71.61 -19.68 -35.70
N VAL A 24 -71.85 -20.05 -36.97
CA VAL A 24 -70.83 -20.64 -37.85
C VAL A 24 -69.75 -19.62 -38.27
N VAL A 25 -70.08 -18.33 -38.41
CA VAL A 25 -69.08 -17.28 -38.70
C VAL A 25 -68.16 -17.04 -37.50
N GLY A 26 -68.70 -17.06 -36.27
CA GLY A 26 -67.90 -16.96 -35.05
C GLY A 26 -66.91 -18.12 -34.88
N SER A 27 -67.35 -19.36 -35.15
CA SER A 27 -66.46 -20.54 -35.05
C SER A 27 -65.44 -20.63 -36.19
N LEU A 28 -65.76 -20.18 -37.41
CA LEU A 28 -64.76 -20.06 -38.49
C LEU A 28 -63.65 -19.05 -38.16
N CYS A 29 -63.98 -17.95 -37.46
CA CYS A 29 -62.97 -16.97 -37.04
C CYS A 29 -62.00 -17.56 -35.99
N CYS A 30 -62.52 -18.35 -35.03
CA CYS A 30 -61.69 -19.04 -34.04
C CYS A 30 -60.80 -20.13 -34.70
N LEU A 31 -61.32 -20.89 -35.66
CA LEU A 31 -60.56 -21.91 -36.38
C LEU A 31 -59.46 -21.31 -37.27
N THR A 32 -59.74 -20.18 -37.93
CA THR A 32 -58.73 -19.49 -38.75
C THR A 32 -57.61 -18.88 -37.91
N LEU A 33 -57.94 -18.25 -36.77
CA LEU A 33 -56.93 -17.76 -35.82
C LEU A 33 -56.08 -18.91 -35.22
N TYR A 34 -56.71 -20.02 -34.82
CA TYR A 34 -56.00 -21.20 -34.29
C TYR A 34 -55.08 -21.86 -35.33
N VAL A 35 -55.53 -21.96 -36.59
CA VAL A 35 -54.67 -22.45 -37.68
C VAL A 35 -53.55 -21.47 -37.97
N SER A 36 -53.78 -20.15 -37.96
CA SER A 36 -52.68 -19.17 -38.10
C SER A 36 -51.68 -19.18 -36.93
N ALA A 37 -52.11 -19.60 -35.73
CA ALA A 37 -51.22 -19.80 -34.59
C ALA A 37 -50.39 -21.10 -34.70
N GLN A 38 -50.85 -22.12 -35.44
CA GLN A 38 -50.07 -23.31 -35.77
C GLN A 38 -49.29 -23.21 -37.10
N VAL A 39 -49.66 -22.26 -37.97
CA VAL A 39 -48.81 -21.77 -39.07
C VAL A 39 -47.91 -20.62 -38.56
N VAL A 40 -47.58 -20.64 -37.28
CA VAL A 40 -46.21 -20.33 -36.88
C VAL A 40 -45.36 -21.51 -37.33
N THR A 41 -45.03 -21.55 -38.63
CA THR A 41 -43.68 -22.01 -39.02
C THR A 41 -42.72 -21.32 -38.07
N PRO A 42 -41.68 -21.99 -37.54
CA PRO A 42 -40.66 -21.25 -36.82
C PRO A 42 -40.13 -20.19 -37.77
N THR A 43 -40.53 -18.94 -37.55
CA THR A 43 -39.69 -17.81 -37.81
C THR A 43 -38.57 -17.90 -36.77
N GLU A 44 -37.71 -18.90 -36.97
CA GLU A 44 -36.34 -18.56 -37.32
C GLU A 44 -36.45 -17.42 -38.35
N ALA A 45 -36.55 -16.20 -37.82
CA ALA A 45 -35.63 -15.19 -38.26
C ALA A 45 -34.28 -15.90 -38.25
N LYS A 46 -33.90 -16.40 -39.43
CA LYS A 46 -32.52 -16.65 -39.78
C LYS A 46 -31.89 -15.27 -39.88
N PHE A 47 -31.79 -14.63 -38.71
CA PHE A 47 -30.67 -13.79 -38.32
C PHE A 47 -29.49 -14.54 -38.88
N THR A 48 -29.01 -14.04 -40.00
CA THR A 48 -27.94 -14.68 -40.72
C THR A 48 -26.82 -14.74 -39.70
N SER A 49 -26.31 -15.93 -39.35
CA SER A 49 -25.36 -16.05 -38.24
C SER A 49 -23.97 -15.48 -38.57
N THR A 50 -23.89 -14.61 -39.57
CA THR A 50 -23.38 -13.25 -39.32
C THR A 50 -24.10 -12.56 -38.14
N LYS A 51 -23.88 -13.10 -36.94
CA LYS A 51 -23.02 -12.34 -36.05
C LYS A 51 -21.77 -11.98 -36.87
N GLN A 52 -21.86 -10.90 -37.64
CA GLN A 52 -20.83 -9.91 -37.46
C GLN A 52 -20.90 -9.64 -35.97
N VAL A 53 -20.01 -10.31 -35.24
CA VAL A 53 -19.43 -9.71 -34.05
C VAL A 53 -18.69 -8.51 -34.63
N ASP A 54 -19.49 -7.47 -34.91
CA ASP A 54 -19.00 -6.12 -34.96
C ASP A 54 -18.37 -5.98 -33.58
N GLY A 55 -17.06 -6.10 -33.58
CA GLY A 55 -16.23 -6.24 -32.40
C GLY A 55 -16.18 -4.89 -31.75
N VAL A 56 -17.32 -4.47 -31.19
CA VAL A 56 -17.52 -3.28 -30.37
C VAL A 56 -16.89 -3.58 -29.02
N PHE A 57 -15.58 -3.84 -29.06
CA PHE A 57 -14.63 -3.59 -28.00
C PHE A 57 -14.70 -2.09 -27.75
N THR A 58 -15.69 -1.70 -26.94
CA THR A 58 -15.93 -0.34 -26.44
C THR A 58 -14.99 0.00 -25.29
N THR A 59 -13.87 -0.70 -25.22
CA THR A 59 -12.72 -0.39 -24.38
C THR A 59 -11.87 0.66 -25.10
N ALA A 60 -11.47 1.69 -24.36
CA ALA A 60 -10.77 2.83 -24.94
C ALA A 60 -9.45 2.38 -25.55
N PHE A 61 -9.16 2.81 -26.78
CA PHE A 61 -7.88 2.61 -27.44
C PHE A 61 -6.79 3.20 -26.52
N VAL A 62 -6.02 2.33 -25.85
CA VAL A 62 -5.07 2.74 -24.80
C VAL A 62 -4.04 3.66 -25.41
N PHE A 63 -4.11 4.97 -25.18
CA PHE A 63 -3.26 5.91 -25.91
C PHE A 63 -1.78 5.77 -25.48
N PRO A 64 -0.80 6.00 -26.37
CA PRO A 64 0.62 6.01 -26.00
C PRO A 64 0.93 6.96 -24.83
N LYS A 65 0.19 8.07 -24.72
CA LYS A 65 0.27 9.02 -23.60
C LYS A 65 -0.19 8.43 -22.26
N THR A 66 -1.16 7.51 -22.27
CA THR A 66 -1.58 6.79 -21.07
C THR A 66 -0.43 5.93 -20.57
N ILE A 67 0.16 5.14 -21.48
CA ILE A 67 1.32 4.30 -21.16
C ILE A 67 2.52 5.13 -20.67
N SER A 68 2.84 6.27 -21.30
CA SER A 68 3.92 7.14 -20.81
C SER A 68 3.61 7.69 -19.41
N THR A 69 2.35 8.05 -19.13
CA THR A 69 1.93 8.53 -17.80
C THR A 69 2.11 7.44 -16.73
N MET A 70 1.75 6.19 -17.05
CA MET A 70 1.95 5.05 -16.13
C MET A 70 3.44 4.76 -15.88
N ILE A 71 4.27 4.88 -16.92
CA ILE A 71 5.74 4.75 -16.81
C ILE A 71 6.31 5.86 -15.91
N ASP A 72 5.88 7.11 -16.10
CA ASP A 72 6.36 8.23 -15.29
C ASP A 72 5.90 8.12 -13.82
N GLN A 73 4.66 7.65 -13.59
CA GLN A 73 4.18 7.31 -12.24
C GLN A 73 5.01 6.17 -11.60
N ALA A 74 5.34 5.12 -12.36
CA ALA A 74 6.18 4.02 -11.88
C ALA A 74 7.59 4.51 -11.49
N LYS A 75 8.18 5.42 -12.28
CA LYS A 75 9.48 6.07 -11.97
C LYS A 75 9.41 6.91 -10.70
N VAL A 76 8.35 7.68 -10.48
CA VAL A 76 8.14 8.43 -9.23
C VAL A 76 8.07 7.49 -8.03
N LEU A 77 7.25 6.43 -8.10
CA LEU A 77 7.13 5.44 -7.03
C LEU A 77 8.45 4.70 -6.76
N GLN A 78 9.24 4.41 -7.79
CA GLN A 78 10.60 3.87 -7.62
C GLN A 78 11.50 4.82 -6.84
N THR A 79 11.55 6.11 -7.19
CA THR A 79 12.37 7.09 -6.46
C THR A 79 11.93 7.26 -5.01
N GLU A 80 10.63 7.17 -4.74
CA GLU A 80 10.09 7.18 -3.38
C GLU A 80 10.53 5.93 -2.59
N ILE A 81 10.35 4.73 -3.15
CA ILE A 81 10.79 3.45 -2.57
C ILE A 81 12.29 3.45 -2.27
N ASP A 82 13.13 3.93 -3.20
CA ASP A 82 14.58 3.98 -3.01
C ASP A 82 15.00 4.95 -1.90
N SER A 83 14.30 6.07 -1.74
CA SER A 83 14.55 7.06 -0.68
C SER A 83 14.33 6.52 0.74
N TYR A 84 13.53 5.46 0.88
CA TYR A 84 13.16 4.86 2.15
C TYR A 84 14.15 3.80 2.64
N ILE A 85 15.00 3.24 1.77
CA ILE A 85 15.93 2.15 2.14
C ILE A 85 17.36 2.65 2.43
N THR A 86 17.63 3.93 2.22
CA THR A 86 18.81 4.59 2.80
C THR A 86 18.56 4.93 4.27
N ALA A 87 19.07 4.11 5.19
CA ALA A 87 19.14 4.47 6.60
C ALA A 87 20.24 5.52 6.84
N GLU A 88 19.93 6.53 7.65
CA GLU A 88 20.92 7.50 8.12
C GLU A 88 21.84 6.86 9.17
N SER A 89 23.13 7.18 9.10
CA SER A 89 24.11 6.77 10.12
C SER A 89 23.92 7.60 11.39
N PHE A 90 23.98 6.93 12.55
CA PHE A 90 23.86 7.55 13.87
C PHE A 90 25.05 7.17 14.76
N SER A 91 25.32 8.00 15.77
CA SER A 91 26.47 7.83 16.68
C SER A 91 26.08 7.71 18.16
N THR A 92 24.88 8.16 18.52
CA THR A 92 24.33 8.08 19.89
C THR A 92 23.03 7.30 19.92
N LEU A 93 22.68 6.75 21.09
CA LEU A 93 21.44 5.99 21.27
C LEU A 93 20.19 6.81 20.90
N GLU A 94 20.12 8.06 21.36
CA GLU A 94 19.01 8.99 21.08
C GLU A 94 18.88 9.32 19.57
N GLN A 95 20.01 9.44 18.85
CA GLN A 95 19.98 9.60 17.40
C GLN A 95 19.43 8.33 16.72
N GLY A 96 19.88 7.15 17.14
CA GLY A 96 19.40 5.88 16.62
C GLY A 96 17.90 5.68 16.83
N GLU A 97 17.40 5.98 18.02
CA GLU A 97 15.96 5.90 18.33
C GLU A 97 15.13 6.85 17.46
N LYS A 98 15.62 8.07 17.18
CA LYS A 98 14.96 9.01 16.26
C LYS A 98 14.97 8.52 14.81
N VAL A 99 16.10 8.00 14.31
CA VAL A 99 16.20 7.42 12.96
C VAL A 99 15.27 6.22 12.82
N LEU A 100 15.20 5.35 13.85
CA LEU A 100 14.29 4.22 13.87
C LEU A 100 12.82 4.66 13.84
N ALA A 101 12.42 5.60 14.70
CA ALA A 101 11.04 6.10 14.73
C ALA A 101 10.64 6.76 13.40
N ALA A 102 11.55 7.52 12.77
CA ALA A 102 11.32 8.10 11.45
C ALA A 102 11.19 7.03 10.35
N LEU A 103 12.01 5.98 10.40
CA LEU A 103 11.94 4.85 9.46
C LEU A 103 10.65 4.04 9.65
N GLU A 104 10.26 3.72 10.88
CA GLU A 104 9.00 3.04 11.17
C GLU A 104 7.78 3.86 10.73
N SER A 105 7.81 5.18 10.90
CA SER A 105 6.76 6.08 10.40
C SER A 105 6.67 6.07 8.86
N LYS A 106 7.80 5.97 8.16
CA LYS A 106 7.87 5.84 6.69
C LYS A 106 7.39 4.49 6.16
N ARG A 107 7.29 3.44 6.99
CA ARG A 107 6.90 2.08 6.58
C ARG A 107 5.53 2.04 5.88
N ASN A 108 4.56 2.82 6.35
CA ASN A 108 3.23 2.84 5.75
C ASN A 108 3.23 3.51 4.36
N SER A 109 4.01 4.59 4.19
CA SER A 109 4.22 5.23 2.89
C SER A 109 4.95 4.29 1.92
N PHE A 110 6.01 3.60 2.39
CA PHE A 110 6.71 2.58 1.61
C PHE A 110 5.76 1.48 1.09
N LEU A 111 4.91 0.93 1.97
CA LEU A 111 3.92 -0.08 1.58
C LEU A 111 2.89 0.47 0.59
N SER A 112 2.41 1.70 0.79
CA SER A 112 1.46 2.34 -0.13
C SER A 112 2.08 2.63 -1.50
N ALA A 113 3.33 3.08 -1.55
CA ALA A 113 4.06 3.30 -2.80
C ALA A 113 4.29 1.98 -3.55
N ARG A 114 4.62 0.90 -2.82
CA ARG A 114 4.76 -0.45 -3.40
C ARG A 114 3.44 -0.98 -3.94
N GLU A 115 2.35 -0.85 -3.18
CA GLU A 115 1.01 -1.24 -3.64
C GLU A 115 0.59 -0.44 -4.88
N GLY A 116 0.91 0.86 -4.95
CA GLY A 116 0.72 1.68 -6.14
C GLY A 116 1.44 1.13 -7.37
N LEU A 117 2.69 0.69 -7.21
CA LEU A 117 3.50 0.15 -8.29
C LEU A 117 3.02 -1.24 -8.74
N ASP A 118 2.65 -2.11 -7.80
CA ASP A 118 2.03 -3.41 -8.09
C ASP A 118 0.65 -3.23 -8.76
N ASN A 119 -0.09 -2.15 -8.47
CA ASN A 119 -1.36 -1.84 -9.13
C ASN A 119 -1.16 -1.30 -10.56
N LEU A 120 -0.19 -0.41 -10.80
CA LEU A 120 0.20 0.01 -12.15
C LEU A 120 0.62 -1.18 -13.02
N LEU A 121 1.37 -2.14 -12.45
CA LEU A 121 1.76 -3.35 -13.17
C LEU A 121 0.54 -4.21 -13.57
N LYS A 122 -0.46 -4.38 -12.69
CA LYS A 122 -1.71 -5.10 -13.01
C LYS A 122 -2.54 -4.37 -14.08
N GLU A 123 -2.60 -3.05 -14.03
CA GLU A 123 -3.33 -2.23 -15.00
C GLU A 123 -2.70 -2.34 -16.39
N ILE A 124 -1.37 -2.18 -16.50
CA ILE A 124 -0.68 -2.30 -17.80
C ILE A 124 -0.63 -3.75 -18.30
N GLN A 125 -0.61 -4.75 -17.40
CA GLN A 125 -0.83 -6.15 -17.78
C GLN A 125 -2.22 -6.37 -18.39
N THR A 126 -3.25 -5.72 -17.86
CA THR A 126 -4.62 -5.79 -18.39
C THR A 126 -4.68 -5.22 -19.81
N HIS A 127 -4.08 -4.05 -20.02
CA HIS A 127 -3.96 -3.44 -21.35
C HIS A 127 -3.14 -4.29 -22.32
N SER A 128 -2.04 -4.91 -21.87
CA SER A 128 -1.21 -5.80 -22.70
C SER A 128 -2.00 -7.02 -23.16
N ASN A 129 -2.71 -7.69 -22.24
CA ASN A 129 -3.58 -8.83 -22.57
C ASN A 129 -4.69 -8.42 -23.56
N GLU A 130 -5.27 -7.23 -23.38
CA GLU A 130 -6.31 -6.70 -24.27
C GLU A 130 -5.77 -6.45 -25.68
N ALA A 131 -4.59 -5.84 -25.81
CA ALA A 131 -3.94 -5.59 -27.10
C ALA A 131 -3.64 -6.90 -27.86
N VAL A 132 -3.07 -7.90 -27.18
CA VAL A 132 -2.82 -9.24 -27.75
C VAL A 132 -4.12 -9.90 -28.23
N ASN A 133 -5.17 -9.90 -27.39
CA ASN A 133 -6.47 -10.45 -27.75
C ASN A 133 -7.08 -9.73 -28.97
N ARG A 134 -6.93 -8.41 -29.07
CA ARG A 134 -7.43 -7.62 -30.19
C ARG A 134 -6.70 -7.92 -31.50
N VAL A 135 -5.37 -8.04 -31.47
CA VAL A 135 -4.56 -8.48 -32.62
C VAL A 135 -4.99 -9.88 -33.07
N GLN A 136 -5.21 -10.81 -32.12
CA GLN A 136 -5.67 -12.16 -32.43
C GLN A 136 -7.06 -12.19 -33.08
N VAL A 137 -8.02 -11.41 -32.56
CA VAL A 137 -9.38 -11.32 -33.15
C VAL A 137 -9.33 -10.74 -34.57
N ILE A 138 -8.57 -9.66 -34.80
CA ILE A 138 -8.46 -9.06 -36.14
C ILE A 138 -7.72 -10.01 -37.10
N SER A 139 -6.69 -10.73 -36.63
CA SER A 139 -6.02 -11.78 -37.42
C SER A 139 -7.00 -12.88 -37.86
N LEU A 140 -7.89 -13.32 -36.97
CA LEU A 140 -8.92 -14.30 -37.30
C LEU A 140 -9.93 -13.72 -38.31
N GLN A 141 -10.35 -12.46 -38.14
CA GLN A 141 -11.21 -11.78 -39.12
C GLN A 141 -10.55 -11.69 -40.50
N LEU A 142 -9.26 -11.37 -40.56
CA LEU A 142 -8.51 -11.29 -41.82
C LEU A 142 -8.45 -12.65 -42.52
N SER A 143 -8.30 -13.76 -41.78
CA SER A 143 -8.30 -15.12 -42.35
C SER A 143 -9.64 -15.61 -42.92
N LEU A 144 -10.74 -14.85 -42.77
CA LEU A 144 -12.05 -15.18 -43.31
C LEU A 144 -12.31 -14.58 -44.71
N TYR A 145 -11.40 -13.76 -45.21
CA TYR A 145 -11.52 -13.07 -46.50
C TYR A 145 -10.31 -13.37 -47.40
N ASP A 146 -10.57 -13.56 -48.69
CA ASP A 146 -9.51 -13.66 -49.69
C ASP A 146 -8.80 -12.30 -49.85
N GLU A 147 -7.52 -12.29 -50.23
CA GLU A 147 -6.70 -11.07 -50.34
C GLU A 147 -7.25 -10.04 -51.36
N GLU A 148 -8.09 -10.48 -52.29
CA GLU A 148 -8.76 -9.65 -53.30
C GLU A 148 -10.06 -8.99 -52.80
N ASP A 149 -10.58 -9.36 -51.62
CA ASP A 149 -11.79 -8.76 -51.06
C ASP A 149 -11.49 -7.33 -50.56
N VAL A 150 -12.29 -6.36 -51.01
CA VAL A 150 -12.19 -4.95 -50.58
C VAL A 150 -12.29 -4.79 -49.05
N ARG A 151 -12.97 -5.71 -48.36
CA ARG A 151 -13.03 -5.76 -46.88
C ARG A 151 -11.70 -6.17 -46.25
N ALA A 152 -10.92 -7.04 -46.88
CA ALA A 152 -9.62 -7.47 -46.38
C ALA A 152 -8.65 -6.29 -46.25
N VAL A 153 -8.72 -5.29 -47.17
CA VAL A 153 -7.93 -4.05 -47.11
C VAL A 153 -8.20 -3.28 -45.81
N ALA A 154 -9.47 -3.01 -45.51
CA ALA A 154 -9.85 -2.26 -44.29
C ALA A 154 -9.54 -3.05 -43.00
N ILE A 155 -9.67 -4.37 -43.02
CA ILE A 155 -9.31 -5.25 -41.89
C ILE A 155 -7.79 -5.24 -41.69
N LYS A 156 -6.99 -5.28 -42.77
CA LYS A 156 -5.52 -5.20 -42.71
C LYS A 156 -5.04 -3.87 -42.14
N GLU A 157 -5.61 -2.74 -42.55
CA GLU A 157 -5.30 -1.44 -41.92
C GLU A 157 -5.65 -1.39 -40.43
N ASN A 158 -6.67 -2.15 -39.98
CA ASN A 158 -7.02 -2.27 -38.57
C ASN A 158 -6.05 -3.21 -37.83
N TYR A 159 -5.57 -4.26 -38.49
CA TYR A 159 -4.54 -5.18 -38.00
C TYR A 159 -3.21 -4.48 -37.78
N ASP A 160 -2.74 -3.72 -38.77
CA ASP A 160 -1.48 -2.95 -38.69
C ASP A 160 -1.55 -1.91 -37.56
N ARG A 161 -2.70 -1.26 -37.36
CA ARG A 161 -2.95 -0.38 -36.20
C ARG A 161 -2.98 -1.14 -34.88
N ALA A 162 -3.55 -2.33 -34.83
CA ALA A 162 -3.59 -3.14 -33.61
C ALA A 162 -2.20 -3.68 -33.23
N LEU A 163 -1.34 -4.01 -34.21
CA LEU A 163 0.06 -4.34 -33.97
C LEU A 163 0.83 -3.17 -33.36
N GLN A 164 0.66 -1.95 -33.90
CA GLN A 164 1.24 -0.74 -33.30
C GLN A 164 0.78 -0.53 -31.85
N VAL A 165 -0.50 -0.83 -31.53
CA VAL A 165 -1.01 -0.81 -30.15
C VAL A 165 -0.30 -1.82 -29.27
N GLN A 166 -0.20 -3.07 -29.72
CA GLN A 166 0.47 -4.11 -28.96
C GLN A 166 1.92 -3.72 -28.66
N GLU A 167 2.66 -3.25 -29.67
CA GLU A 167 4.08 -2.87 -29.54
C GLU A 167 4.31 -1.83 -28.43
N TYR A 168 3.61 -0.68 -28.43
CA TYR A 168 3.86 0.34 -27.40
C TYR A 168 3.32 -0.05 -26.01
N VAL A 169 2.28 -0.88 -25.92
CA VAL A 169 1.80 -1.40 -24.63
C VAL A 169 2.77 -2.44 -24.07
N GLU A 170 3.36 -3.28 -24.92
CA GLU A 170 4.37 -4.29 -24.55
C GLU A 170 5.69 -3.64 -24.08
N VAL A 171 6.12 -2.56 -24.74
CA VAL A 171 7.24 -1.71 -24.27
C VAL A 171 6.96 -1.17 -22.86
N GLY A 172 5.79 -0.57 -22.64
CA GLY A 172 5.43 -0.03 -21.32
C GLY A 172 5.28 -1.10 -20.24
N TYR A 173 4.69 -2.25 -20.57
CA TYR A 173 4.60 -3.40 -19.67
C TYR A 173 6.00 -3.84 -19.24
N THR A 174 6.94 -3.93 -20.19
CA THR A 174 8.33 -4.30 -19.94
C THR A 174 9.04 -3.29 -19.05
N GLU A 175 8.88 -1.98 -19.29
CA GLU A 175 9.44 -0.93 -18.43
C GLU A 175 8.89 -1.00 -16.99
N ILE A 176 7.56 -1.03 -16.82
CA ILE A 176 6.94 -1.05 -15.48
C ILE A 176 7.26 -2.36 -14.75
N SER A 177 7.29 -3.50 -15.44
CA SER A 177 7.72 -4.78 -14.88
C SER A 177 9.18 -4.76 -14.41
N THR A 178 10.06 -4.12 -15.19
CA THR A 178 11.48 -3.93 -14.83
C THR A 178 11.61 -3.02 -13.61
N ILE A 179 10.85 -1.92 -13.54
CA ILE A 179 10.80 -1.02 -12.38
C ILE A 179 10.30 -1.78 -11.13
N ASN A 180 9.22 -2.56 -11.25
CA ASN A 180 8.65 -3.32 -10.13
C ASN A 180 9.53 -4.47 -9.64
N SER A 181 10.40 -5.00 -10.51
CA SER A 181 11.38 -6.06 -10.19
C SER A 181 12.71 -5.52 -9.66
N SER A 182 13.09 -4.29 -10.03
CA SER A 182 14.33 -3.63 -9.58
C SER A 182 14.13 -2.80 -8.31
N THR A 183 12.91 -2.39 -8.00
CA THR A 183 12.56 -1.82 -6.69
C THR A 183 12.74 -2.87 -5.61
N LYS A 184 13.50 -2.49 -4.57
CA LYS A 184 13.85 -3.33 -3.43
C LYS A 184 12.60 -3.85 -2.71
N LEU A 185 12.70 -5.07 -2.17
CA LEU A 185 11.55 -5.79 -1.64
C LEU A 185 11.11 -5.25 -0.28
N ILE A 186 9.84 -5.51 0.09
CA ILE A 186 9.33 -5.26 1.45
C ILE A 186 10.20 -5.97 2.51
N SER A 187 10.76 -7.14 2.17
CA SER A 187 11.72 -7.86 3.02
C SER A 187 12.97 -7.05 3.32
N ASP A 188 13.42 -6.20 2.40
CA ASP A 188 14.66 -5.43 2.56
C ASP A 188 14.41 -4.26 3.52
N PHE A 189 13.24 -3.62 3.43
CA PHE A 189 12.79 -2.60 4.36
C PHE A 189 12.59 -3.16 5.78
N ASP A 190 11.88 -4.29 5.92
CA ASP A 190 11.65 -4.92 7.23
C ASP A 190 12.97 -5.44 7.83
N SER A 191 13.90 -5.94 7.00
CA SER A 191 15.25 -6.33 7.44
C SER A 191 16.07 -5.12 7.90
N LEU A 192 15.97 -3.98 7.21
CA LEU A 192 16.63 -2.73 7.60
C LEU A 192 16.13 -2.25 8.97
N VAL A 193 14.82 -2.24 9.18
CA VAL A 193 14.21 -1.91 10.48
C VAL A 193 14.65 -2.88 11.58
N ALA A 194 14.70 -4.19 11.30
CA ALA A 194 15.14 -5.20 12.25
C ALA A 194 16.62 -5.05 12.64
N ASN A 195 17.51 -4.83 11.65
CA ASN A 195 18.94 -4.59 11.87
C ASN A 195 19.19 -3.30 12.68
N LEU A 196 18.44 -2.24 12.38
CA LEU A 196 18.52 -0.98 13.10
C LEU A 196 18.11 -1.14 14.58
N LYS A 197 17.00 -1.86 14.84
CA LYS A 197 16.57 -2.24 16.20
C LYS A 197 17.64 -3.03 16.95
N ALA A 198 18.24 -4.02 16.30
CA ALA A 198 19.31 -4.82 16.91
C ALA A 198 20.54 -3.98 17.28
N THR A 199 20.94 -3.04 16.41
CA THR A 199 22.06 -2.12 16.65
C THR A 199 21.78 -1.18 17.83
N ILE A 200 20.57 -0.60 17.90
CA ILE A 200 20.14 0.27 19.01
C ILE A 200 20.13 -0.51 20.33
N GLN A 201 19.62 -1.74 20.33
CA GLN A 201 19.64 -2.58 21.54
C GLN A 201 21.07 -2.93 21.98
N GLN A 202 21.98 -3.25 21.04
CA GLN A 202 23.39 -3.49 21.37
C GLN A 202 24.07 -2.27 21.99
N MET A 203 23.77 -1.06 21.51
CA MET A 203 24.26 0.19 22.12
C MET A 203 23.73 0.38 23.54
N ARG A 204 22.43 0.13 23.76
CA ARG A 204 21.79 0.21 25.08
C ARG A 204 22.42 -0.77 26.08
N ASP A 205 22.59 -2.03 25.68
CA ASP A 205 23.21 -3.08 26.51
C ASP A 205 24.68 -2.76 26.84
N ALA A 206 25.41 -2.11 25.92
CA ALA A 206 26.79 -1.69 26.13
C ALA A 206 26.89 -0.51 27.10
N GLU A 207 26.00 0.48 26.99
CA GLU A 207 25.92 1.62 27.90
C GLU A 207 25.56 1.17 29.33
N GLU A 208 24.61 0.25 29.49
CA GLU A 208 24.25 -0.32 30.79
C GLU A 208 25.43 -1.08 31.44
N LYS A 209 26.13 -1.93 30.67
CA LYS A 209 27.34 -2.63 31.15
C LYS A 209 28.43 -1.66 31.59
N ALA A 210 28.71 -0.63 30.80
CA ALA A 210 29.71 0.39 31.14
C ALA A 210 29.34 1.15 32.43
N ARG A 211 28.04 1.40 32.66
CA ARG A 211 27.54 2.02 33.89
C ARG A 211 27.69 1.09 35.11
N LEU A 212 27.35 -0.19 34.97
CA LEU A 212 27.52 -1.21 36.01
C LEU A 212 28.99 -1.41 36.41
N GLU A 213 29.92 -1.37 35.44
CA GLU A 213 31.36 -1.47 35.72
C GLU A 213 31.91 -0.23 36.45
N LYS A 214 31.43 0.98 36.11
CA LYS A 214 31.80 2.20 36.83
C LYS A 214 31.36 2.14 38.30
N SER A 215 30.09 1.82 38.56
CA SER A 215 29.59 1.74 39.94
C SER A 215 30.34 0.69 40.78
N LYS A 216 30.73 -0.45 40.20
CA LYS A 216 31.55 -1.46 40.89
C LYS A 216 32.98 -1.00 41.20
N LYS A 217 33.56 -0.10 40.39
CA LYS A 217 34.87 0.50 40.68
C LYS A 217 34.77 1.55 41.78
N GLU A 218 33.78 2.44 41.69
CA GLU A 218 33.51 3.47 42.71
C GLU A 218 33.19 2.86 44.09
N GLU A 219 32.48 1.73 44.12
CA GLU A 219 32.19 1.00 45.36
C GLU A 219 33.44 0.33 45.97
N LYS A 220 34.35 -0.20 45.13
CA LYS A 220 35.65 -0.70 45.59
C LYS A 220 36.57 0.39 46.11
N GLU A 221 36.72 1.50 45.39
CA GLU A 221 37.55 2.63 45.84
C GLU A 221 37.06 3.21 47.18
N LYS A 222 35.74 3.22 47.43
CA LYS A 222 35.20 3.58 48.75
C LYS A 222 35.54 2.59 49.85
N GLN A 223 35.47 1.28 49.59
CA GLN A 223 35.82 0.26 50.57
C GLN A 223 37.33 0.28 50.89
N GLU A 224 38.20 0.46 49.89
CA GLU A 224 39.64 0.58 50.08
C GLU A 224 40.01 1.87 50.86
N ALA A 225 39.31 2.98 50.61
CA ALA A 225 39.48 4.23 51.37
C ALA A 225 38.97 4.17 52.83
N GLU A 226 37.97 3.33 53.13
CA GLU A 226 37.55 3.06 54.51
C GLU A 226 38.53 2.14 55.25
N GLU A 227 39.12 1.13 54.59
CA GLU A 227 40.17 0.30 55.19
C GLU A 227 41.44 1.09 55.54
N GLU A 228 41.86 2.05 54.71
CA GLU A 228 43.01 2.92 55.04
C GLU A 228 42.75 3.79 56.28
N LYS A 229 41.54 4.37 56.40
CA LYS A 229 41.15 5.10 57.62
C LYS A 229 41.08 4.20 58.84
N GLY A 230 40.62 2.95 58.69
CA GLY A 230 40.62 1.95 59.75
C GLY A 230 42.03 1.66 60.30
N LYS A 231 43.04 1.52 59.41
CA LYS A 231 44.43 1.27 59.82
C LYS A 231 45.08 2.46 60.51
N SER A 232 44.75 3.69 60.12
CA SER A 232 45.25 4.90 60.81
C SER A 232 44.76 5.01 62.26
N ALA A 233 43.54 4.56 62.57
CA ALA A 233 43.00 4.60 63.93
C ALA A 233 43.57 3.52 64.88
N GLN A 234 44.15 2.45 64.33
CA GLN A 234 44.85 1.42 65.10
C GLN A 234 46.27 1.87 65.49
N ALA A 235 46.99 2.50 64.56
CA ALA A 235 48.38 2.95 64.76
C ALA A 235 48.54 4.04 65.84
N GLU A 236 47.49 4.84 66.10
CA GLU A 236 47.52 5.87 67.14
C GLU A 236 47.27 5.31 68.55
N LYS A 237 46.62 4.15 68.68
CA LYS A 237 46.41 3.49 69.99
C LYS A 237 47.63 2.76 70.51
N ASP A 238 48.44 2.16 69.65
CA ASP A 238 49.66 1.45 70.08
C ASP A 238 50.79 2.39 70.51
N LYS A 239 50.75 3.68 70.11
CA LYS A 239 51.71 4.69 70.60
C LYS A 239 51.40 5.23 72.01
N ALA A 240 50.17 5.07 72.50
CA ALA A 240 49.78 5.51 73.85
C ALA A 240 50.06 4.47 74.95
N ALA A 241 50.46 3.25 74.58
CA ALA A 241 50.69 2.14 75.53
C ALA A 241 52.14 2.05 76.07
N GLN A 242 53.10 2.79 75.49
CA GLN A 242 54.52 2.72 75.87
C GLN A 242 55.04 3.97 76.60
N GLU A 243 54.14 4.81 77.15
CA GLU A 243 54.49 6.02 77.90
C GLU A 243 53.81 6.05 79.30
N LYS A 244 53.82 4.89 79.98
CA LYS A 244 53.36 4.75 81.38
C LYS A 244 54.29 3.92 82.26
N GLN A 245 55.60 4.15 82.14
CA GLN A 245 56.53 3.73 83.19
C GLN A 245 57.76 4.62 83.30
N ASP A 246 57.56 5.92 83.52
CA ASP A 246 58.45 6.64 84.44
C ASP A 246 57.85 7.91 85.04
N ASN A 247 58.51 8.38 86.11
CA ASN A 247 58.32 9.65 86.81
C ASN A 247 57.01 9.88 87.60
N LYS A 248 57.08 9.48 88.88
CA LYS A 248 56.23 9.96 89.95
C LYS A 248 56.99 11.01 90.77
N ASP A 249 56.81 12.31 90.50
CA ASP A 249 56.80 13.31 91.58
C ASP A 249 56.22 14.70 91.21
N LYS A 250 55.41 15.22 92.15
CA LYS A 250 54.99 16.62 92.44
C LYS A 250 54.19 17.52 91.46
N GLN A 251 52.93 17.71 91.90
CA GLN A 251 52.24 18.99 92.21
C GLN A 251 51.37 19.76 91.16
N GLU A 252 50.14 20.01 91.60
CA GLU A 252 49.04 20.90 91.15
C GLU A 252 49.38 22.41 91.12
N PRO A 253 48.44 23.33 90.73
CA PRO A 253 47.19 23.23 89.91
C PRO A 253 47.23 24.22 88.70
N THR A 254 46.21 24.47 87.84
CA THR A 254 44.92 25.14 88.14
C THR A 254 44.02 25.26 86.88
N GLU A 255 42.68 25.21 87.10
CA GLU A 255 41.55 25.73 86.28
C GLU A 255 41.23 25.21 84.85
N GLN A 256 40.30 24.26 84.85
CA GLN A 256 39.05 24.19 84.05
C GLN A 256 38.24 25.52 83.94
N PRO A 257 37.11 25.63 83.17
CA PRO A 257 36.36 24.59 82.44
C PRO A 257 35.80 24.94 81.02
N ALA A 258 35.17 23.92 80.42
CA ALA A 258 33.91 23.93 79.64
C ALA A 258 33.84 24.45 78.17
N THR A 259 33.63 23.47 77.29
CA THR A 259 32.85 23.48 76.03
C THR A 259 31.33 23.43 76.31
N PRO A 260 30.40 23.11 75.37
CA PRO A 260 30.21 23.41 73.93
C PRO A 260 28.97 24.37 73.80
N PRO A 261 28.00 24.33 72.83
CA PRO A 261 27.91 23.70 71.50
C PRO A 261 27.34 24.60 70.35
N THR A 262 27.34 24.01 69.14
CA THR A 262 26.44 24.13 67.97
C THR A 262 25.14 24.95 68.08
N ILE A 263 24.84 25.75 67.05
CA ILE A 263 23.57 25.76 66.26
C ILE A 263 23.75 26.61 64.98
N ASN A 264 23.21 26.12 63.87
CA ASN A 264 22.99 26.86 62.62
C ASN A 264 21.47 26.98 62.46
N PRO A 265 20.91 28.14 62.06
CA PRO A 265 20.34 28.16 60.71
C PRO A 265 20.42 29.52 59.97
N ALA A 266 20.24 29.49 58.65
CA ALA A 266 19.93 30.66 57.82
C ALA A 266 18.52 31.22 58.13
N PRO A 267 18.20 32.45 57.68
CA PRO A 267 17.32 32.53 56.51
C PRO A 267 17.48 33.77 55.57
N VAL A 268 17.11 33.55 54.29
CA VAL A 268 16.32 34.46 53.40
C VAL A 268 16.87 35.85 53.03
N GLU A 269 16.96 36.14 51.72
CA GLU A 269 16.14 37.15 51.01
C GLU A 269 16.31 37.07 49.47
N THR A 270 15.19 37.12 48.76
CA THR A 270 15.01 37.50 47.34
C THR A 270 14.18 38.80 47.35
N PRO A 271 14.19 39.71 46.34
CA PRO A 271 13.37 39.49 45.13
C PRO A 271 13.78 40.28 43.85
N LYS A 272 12.88 40.21 42.84
CA LYS A 272 12.79 40.94 41.55
C LYS A 272 13.56 40.29 40.38
N GLU A 273 12.94 39.68 39.38
CA GLU A 273 11.67 39.95 38.66
C GLU A 273 11.70 41.27 37.87
N ASP A 274 11.85 41.16 36.55
CA ASP A 274 11.18 42.05 35.60
C ASP A 274 10.85 41.27 34.31
N THR A 275 9.80 41.71 33.61
CA THR A 275 9.14 41.00 32.51
C THR A 275 9.21 41.83 31.24
N SER A 276 9.44 41.19 30.08
CA SER A 276 8.83 41.64 28.81
C SER A 276 8.83 40.53 27.75
N GLN A 277 7.68 40.37 27.12
CA GLN A 277 7.44 39.59 25.92
C GLN A 277 7.64 40.49 24.69
N GLU A 278 7.95 39.93 23.53
CA GLU A 278 7.21 40.30 22.31
C GLU A 278 7.26 39.17 21.27
N GLU A 279 6.18 39.04 20.49
CA GLU A 279 5.89 37.91 19.58
C GLU A 279 5.94 38.39 18.09
N PRO A 280 5.40 37.70 17.06
CA PRO A 280 6.10 37.59 15.78
C PRO A 280 5.50 38.44 14.65
N VAL A 281 6.16 38.47 13.49
CA VAL A 281 5.58 39.02 12.25
C VAL A 281 5.69 38.04 11.09
N GLU A 282 4.54 37.49 10.73
CA GLU A 282 4.22 36.83 9.46
C GLU A 282 4.29 37.81 8.28
N LYS A 283 4.85 37.42 7.13
CA LYS A 283 4.51 38.02 5.82
C LYS A 283 4.49 37.02 4.66
N THR A 284 3.31 36.90 4.07
CA THR A 284 3.01 36.32 2.76
C THR A 284 3.41 37.24 1.60
N ASN A 285 3.83 36.64 0.48
CA ASN A 285 3.88 37.16 -0.91
C ASN A 285 4.50 36.06 -1.80
N LYS A 286 4.11 35.86 -3.07
CA LYS A 286 2.96 36.34 -3.85
C LYS A 286 2.81 35.43 -5.08
#